data_AF-A0A328AFZ4-F1
#
_entry.id   AF-A0A328AFZ4-F1
#
_cell.length_a   1.000
_cell.length_b   1.000
_cell.length_c   1.000
_cell.angle_alpha   90.00
_cell.angle_beta   90.00
_cell.angle_gamma   90.00
#
_symmetry.space_group_name_H-M   'P 1'
#
loop_
_entity.id
_entity.type
_entity.pdbx_description
1 polymer ?
#
loop_
_entity_poly.entity_id
_entity_poly.type
_entity_poly.pdbx_seq_one_letter_code
_entity_poly.pdbx_strand_id
1 'polypeptide(L)'
;MPLGGGAAMVRPMVRQFRAAALLALLLLAQACGRKGDAEPQAAAQGLLAAVASGDAKGFEDHTDREAVRADLRRQIAGLAQQSGLEVDGGPSDAALDRMIGPDLLHLVAAGTEAPLAAPPSPAQVALMSKRIDRDHVCVHDLTPAQACILTFARQPNGWRLVAMPAADRKIEVPAEPPKKG
;
A
#
# COMPACT_ATOMS: atom_id res chain seq x y z
N MET A 1 -55.86 70.58 -8.24
CA MET A 1 -54.78 70.37 -7.25
C MET A 1 -53.86 69.28 -7.78
N PRO A 2 -52.54 69.47 -7.68
CA PRO A 2 -51.51 68.65 -8.35
C PRO A 2 -51.23 67.38 -7.53
N LEU A 3 -50.62 66.34 -8.07
CA LEU A 3 -49.19 65.99 -8.00
C LEU A 3 -49.19 64.48 -8.38
N GLY A 4 -48.28 63.89 -9.14
CA GLY A 4 -46.92 64.24 -9.48
C GLY A 4 -46.17 62.92 -9.76
N GLY A 5 -45.13 63.01 -10.58
CA GLY A 5 -44.01 62.06 -10.65
C GLY A 5 -44.30 60.70 -11.31
N GLY A 6 -43.47 60.18 -12.18
CA GLY A 6 -42.16 60.60 -12.65
C GLY A 6 -41.58 59.45 -13.48
N ALA A 7 -40.68 59.83 -14.40
CA ALA A 7 -39.43 59.17 -14.78
C ALA A 7 -39.32 57.62 -14.72
N ALA A 8 -38.62 56.92 -15.59
CA ALA A 8 -37.91 57.21 -16.83
C ALA A 8 -37.29 55.85 -17.22
N MET A 9 -37.27 55.57 -18.52
CA MET A 9 -36.09 55.08 -19.23
C MET A 9 -35.50 53.66 -18.96
N VAL A 10 -34.92 53.16 -20.05
CA VAL A 10 -33.83 52.17 -20.17
C VAL A 10 -34.22 50.70 -20.37
N ARG A 11 -34.19 50.30 -21.65
CA ARG A 11 -33.91 48.92 -22.09
C ARG A 11 -32.48 48.51 -21.69
N PRO A 12 -32.26 47.21 -21.44
CA PRO A 12 -31.08 46.61 -22.05
C PRO A 12 -31.35 45.26 -22.74
N MET A 13 -30.57 45.12 -23.79
CA MET A 13 -30.31 44.00 -24.67
C MET A 13 -29.38 43.00 -23.96
N VAL A 14 -29.73 41.72 -23.86
CA VAL A 14 -28.77 40.67 -23.46
C VAL A 14 -28.92 39.45 -24.36
N ARG A 15 -27.98 39.37 -25.32
CA ARG A 15 -27.64 38.20 -26.13
C ARG A 15 -26.74 37.26 -25.31
N GLN A 16 -26.86 35.96 -25.62
CA GLN A 16 -25.81 34.94 -25.48
C GLN A 16 -25.34 34.53 -24.06
N PHE A 17 -26.00 33.52 -23.47
CA PHE A 17 -25.40 32.64 -22.46
C PHE A 17 -25.99 31.22 -22.57
N ARG A 18 -25.50 30.40 -23.52
CA ARG A 18 -25.84 28.95 -23.59
C ARG A 18 -24.62 28.07 -23.93
N ALA A 19 -23.44 28.43 -23.46
CA ALA A 19 -22.21 27.66 -23.72
C ALA A 19 -21.32 27.50 -22.46
N ALA A 20 -21.91 27.37 -21.27
CA ALA A 20 -21.15 27.22 -20.02
C ALA A 20 -21.48 25.95 -19.21
N ALA A 21 -22.35 25.06 -19.69
CA ALA A 21 -22.77 23.88 -18.92
C ALA A 21 -21.97 22.59 -19.22
N LEU A 22 -21.19 22.53 -20.31
CA LEU A 22 -20.47 21.31 -20.71
C LEU A 22 -19.01 21.23 -20.23
N LEU A 23 -18.44 22.32 -19.69
CA LEU A 23 -17.05 22.34 -19.19
C LEU A 23 -16.91 21.90 -17.73
N ALA A 24 -18.00 21.83 -16.97
CA ALA A 24 -17.97 21.43 -15.56
C ALA A 24 -17.88 19.90 -15.36
N LEU A 25 -18.31 19.09 -16.34
CA LEU A 25 -18.25 17.61 -16.23
C LEU A 25 -16.87 17.01 -16.54
N LEU A 26 -16.01 17.74 -17.28
CA LEU A 26 -14.67 17.24 -17.63
C LEU A 26 -13.65 17.39 -16.50
N LEU A 27 -13.90 18.24 -15.51
CA LEU A 27 -13.03 18.43 -14.35
C LEU A 27 -13.30 17.41 -13.23
N LEU A 28 -14.49 16.80 -13.18
CA LEU A 28 -14.81 15.75 -12.20
C LEU A 28 -14.26 14.36 -12.59
N ALA A 29 -13.86 14.17 -13.85
CA ALA A 29 -13.29 12.91 -14.34
C ALA A 29 -11.77 12.79 -14.13
N GLN A 30 -11.06 13.88 -13.80
CA GLN A 30 -9.61 13.86 -13.54
C GLN A 30 -9.27 13.52 -12.08
N ALA A 31 -10.27 13.34 -11.22
CA ALA A 31 -10.11 12.97 -9.81
C ALA A 31 -10.21 11.46 -9.55
N CYS A 32 -10.28 10.62 -10.58
CA CYS A 32 -9.86 9.22 -10.46
C CYS A 32 -8.33 9.20 -10.43
N GLY A 33 -7.80 9.41 -9.22
CA GLY A 33 -6.38 9.52 -8.92
C GLY A 33 -5.56 8.47 -9.67
N ARG A 34 -4.62 8.98 -10.46
CA ARG A 34 -3.53 8.21 -11.07
C ARG A 34 -2.76 7.55 -9.93
N LYS A 35 -3.17 6.32 -9.59
CA LYS A 35 -2.63 5.42 -8.54
C LYS A 35 -1.20 4.95 -8.84
N GLY A 36 -0.46 5.67 -9.70
CA GLY A 36 0.78 5.22 -10.34
C GLY A 36 2.06 5.56 -9.58
N ASP A 37 2.02 6.49 -8.62
CA ASP A 37 3.21 6.95 -7.89
C ASP A 37 2.97 7.03 -6.37
N ALA A 38 2.12 6.16 -5.80
CA ALA A 38 2.07 6.03 -4.35
C ALA A 38 3.48 5.73 -3.83
N GLU A 39 3.89 6.39 -2.73
CA GLU A 39 5.19 6.11 -2.12
C GLU A 39 5.28 4.66 -1.67
N PRO A 40 6.48 4.04 -1.67
CA PRO A 40 6.64 2.65 -1.24
C PRO A 40 6.10 2.41 0.18
N GLN A 41 6.23 3.39 1.07
CA GLN A 41 5.68 3.34 2.42
C GLN A 41 4.15 3.27 2.43
N ALA A 42 3.48 3.93 1.49
CA ALA A 42 2.02 3.86 1.38
C ALA A 42 1.56 2.47 0.89
N ALA A 43 2.32 1.83 -0.01
CA ALA A 43 2.04 0.45 -0.41
C ALA A 43 2.27 -0.54 0.74
N ALA A 44 3.36 -0.36 1.50
CA ALA A 44 3.62 -1.16 2.70
C ALA A 44 2.53 -0.96 3.77
N GLN A 45 2.12 0.28 4.05
CA GLN A 45 1.03 0.57 4.95
C GLN A 45 -0.29 -0.06 4.50
N GLY A 46 -0.63 0.03 3.21
CA GLY A 46 -1.83 -0.59 2.64
C GLY A 46 -1.83 -2.11 2.80
N LEU A 47 -0.70 -2.77 2.52
CA LEU A 47 -0.53 -4.21 2.75
C LEU A 47 -0.72 -4.57 4.24
N LEU A 48 -0.06 -3.85 5.15
CA LEU A 48 -0.15 -4.15 6.59
C LEU A 48 -1.55 -3.85 7.16
N ALA A 49 -2.27 -2.87 6.60
CA ALA A 49 -3.67 -2.64 6.94
C ALA A 49 -4.58 -3.78 6.44
N ALA A 50 -4.31 -4.32 5.25
CA ALA A 50 -5.01 -5.51 4.75
C ALA A 50 -4.74 -6.74 5.64
N VAL A 51 -3.50 -6.93 6.10
CA VAL A 51 -3.13 -7.97 7.08
C VAL A 51 -3.92 -7.77 8.39
N ALA A 52 -3.91 -6.56 8.95
CA ALA A 52 -4.59 -6.26 10.22
C ALA A 52 -6.10 -6.51 10.17
N SER A 53 -6.72 -6.33 8.99
CA SER A 53 -8.17 -6.49 8.80
C SER A 53 -8.59 -7.85 8.20
N GLY A 54 -7.62 -8.70 7.83
CA GLY A 54 -7.89 -9.94 7.10
C GLY A 54 -8.44 -9.72 5.68
N ASP A 55 -8.22 -8.55 5.08
CA ASP A 55 -8.70 -8.23 3.73
C ASP A 55 -7.82 -8.93 2.66
N ALA A 56 -8.24 -10.13 2.27
CA ALA A 56 -7.57 -10.90 1.22
C ALA A 56 -7.48 -10.14 -0.10
N LYS A 57 -8.53 -9.40 -0.48
CA LYS A 57 -8.52 -8.66 -1.75
C LYS A 57 -7.53 -7.49 -1.68
N GLY A 58 -7.56 -6.72 -0.60
CA GLY A 58 -6.61 -5.63 -0.36
C GLY A 58 -5.17 -6.13 -0.33
N PHE A 59 -4.93 -7.30 0.27
CA PHE A 59 -3.61 -7.94 0.29
C PHE A 59 -3.12 -8.26 -1.13
N GLU A 60 -3.96 -8.87 -1.97
CA GLU A 60 -3.61 -9.16 -3.37
C GLU A 60 -3.37 -7.89 -4.20
N ASP A 61 -4.13 -6.82 -3.96
CA ASP A 61 -3.97 -5.55 -4.68
C ASP A 61 -2.57 -4.93 -4.43
N HIS A 62 -1.93 -5.26 -3.31
CA HIS A 62 -0.57 -4.84 -2.94
C HIS A 62 0.51 -5.88 -3.19
N THR A 63 0.17 -7.06 -3.73
CA THR A 63 1.09 -8.18 -3.89
C THR A 63 1.36 -8.49 -5.37
N ASP A 64 2.61 -8.77 -5.69
CA ASP A 64 2.99 -9.44 -6.94
C ASP A 64 3.15 -10.93 -6.64
N ARG A 65 2.07 -11.68 -6.86
CA ARG A 65 1.99 -13.09 -6.47
C ARG A 65 3.02 -13.95 -7.19
N GLU A 66 3.34 -13.64 -8.45
CA GLU A 66 4.34 -14.37 -9.21
C GLU A 66 5.74 -14.14 -8.63
N ALA A 67 6.09 -12.88 -8.36
CA ALA A 67 7.38 -12.53 -7.76
C ALA A 67 7.55 -13.15 -6.37
N VAL A 68 6.53 -13.06 -5.51
CA VAL A 68 6.55 -13.65 -4.17
C VAL A 68 6.67 -15.18 -4.25
N ARG A 69 5.96 -15.84 -5.17
CA ARG A 69 6.09 -17.29 -5.39
C ARG A 69 7.51 -17.67 -5.80
N ALA A 70 8.11 -16.93 -6.73
CA ALA A 70 9.47 -17.15 -7.17
C ALA A 70 10.47 -16.99 -6.01
N ASP A 71 10.26 -15.98 -5.16
CA ASP A 71 11.07 -15.74 -3.97
C ASP A 71 10.96 -16.86 -2.93
N LEU A 72 9.74 -17.26 -2.57
CA LEU A 72 9.52 -18.37 -1.64
C LEU A 72 10.15 -19.68 -2.13
N ARG A 73 10.07 -19.95 -3.43
CA ARG A 73 10.73 -21.13 -4.03
C ARG A 73 12.25 -21.09 -3.84
N ARG A 74 12.88 -19.92 -4.05
CA ARG A 74 14.32 -19.75 -3.82
C ARG A 74 14.69 -19.97 -2.35
N GLN A 75 13.92 -19.41 -1.43
CA GLN A 75 14.17 -19.57 0.00
C GLN A 75 14.08 -21.03 0.44
N ILE A 76 13.01 -21.74 0.05
CA ILE A 76 12.82 -23.16 0.39
C ILE A 76 13.95 -24.02 -0.20
N ALA A 77 14.32 -23.78 -1.46
CA ALA A 77 15.44 -24.49 -2.08
C ALA A 77 16.76 -24.23 -1.33
N GLY A 78 17.01 -22.98 -0.92
CA GLY A 78 18.19 -22.62 -0.13
C GLY A 78 18.21 -23.32 1.24
N LEU A 79 17.06 -23.41 1.92
CA LEU A 79 16.93 -24.14 3.19
C LEU A 79 17.18 -25.64 3.03
N ALA A 80 16.64 -26.26 1.97
CA ALA A 80 16.87 -27.68 1.68
C ALA A 80 18.35 -27.98 1.42
N GLN A 81 19.02 -27.15 0.61
CA GLN A 81 20.45 -27.25 0.34
C GLN A 81 21.29 -27.14 1.61
N GLN A 82 20.99 -26.16 2.47
CA GLN A 82 21.68 -25.99 3.75
C GLN A 82 21.48 -27.18 4.70
N SER A 83 20.36 -27.90 4.55
CA SER A 83 20.03 -29.09 5.34
C SER A 83 20.55 -30.39 4.72
N GLY A 84 21.27 -30.33 3.59
CA GLY A 84 21.76 -31.51 2.88
C GLY A 84 20.67 -32.35 2.21
N LEU A 85 19.49 -31.77 1.98
CA LEU A 85 18.37 -32.44 1.33
C LEU A 85 18.31 -32.07 -0.16
N GLU A 86 18.39 -33.07 -1.02
CA GLU A 86 18.02 -32.92 -2.43
C GLU A 86 16.51 -33.15 -2.56
N VAL A 87 15.79 -32.13 -3.02
CA VAL A 87 14.34 -32.20 -3.26
C VAL A 87 14.10 -32.13 -4.75
N ASP A 88 13.94 -33.30 -5.38
CA ASP A 88 13.55 -33.37 -6.78
C ASP A 88 12.15 -32.75 -6.98
N GLY A 89 12.07 -31.78 -7.89
CA GLY A 89 10.82 -31.12 -8.28
C GLY A 89 10.38 -29.91 -7.44
N GLY A 90 10.99 -29.67 -6.27
CA GLY A 90 10.72 -28.51 -5.43
C GLY A 90 9.25 -28.36 -4.97
N PRO A 91 8.90 -27.26 -4.28
CA PRO A 91 7.53 -27.01 -3.86
C PRO A 91 6.63 -26.67 -5.06
N SER A 92 5.48 -27.35 -5.13
CA SER A 92 4.45 -27.03 -6.13
C SER A 92 3.89 -25.62 -5.96
N ASP A 93 3.44 -25.00 -7.05
CA ASP A 93 2.84 -23.66 -7.05
C ASP A 93 1.63 -23.56 -6.12
N ALA A 94 0.79 -24.61 -6.08
CA ALA A 94 -0.35 -24.67 -5.17
C ALA A 94 0.06 -24.72 -3.68
N ALA A 95 1.22 -25.32 -3.37
CA ALA A 95 1.77 -25.28 -2.01
C ALA A 95 2.28 -23.88 -1.67
N LEU A 96 2.98 -23.23 -2.60
CA LEU A 96 3.48 -21.86 -2.42
C LEU A 96 2.33 -20.85 -2.31
N ASP A 97 1.23 -21.02 -3.04
CA ASP A 97 0.10 -20.09 -2.96
C ASP A 97 -0.57 -20.10 -1.58
N ARG A 98 -0.59 -21.25 -0.89
CA ARG A 98 -1.05 -21.35 0.51
C ARG A 98 -0.10 -20.70 1.50
N MET A 99 1.10 -20.33 1.05
CA MET A 99 2.08 -19.56 1.81
C MET A 99 2.00 -18.07 1.51
N ILE A 100 1.01 -17.60 0.74
CA ILE A 100 0.83 -16.19 0.36
C ILE A 100 -0.60 -15.78 0.73
N GLY A 101 -0.74 -15.16 1.88
CA GLY A 101 -2.02 -14.68 2.40
C GLY A 101 -1.86 -13.75 3.60
N PRO A 102 -2.84 -12.88 3.86
CA PRO A 102 -2.79 -11.93 4.97
C PRO A 102 -2.82 -12.62 6.35
N ASP A 103 -3.50 -13.76 6.46
CA ASP A 103 -3.63 -14.56 7.68
C ASP A 103 -2.33 -15.20 8.15
N LEU A 104 -1.34 -15.29 7.26
CA LEU A 104 -0.02 -15.82 7.56
C LEU A 104 0.90 -14.79 8.21
N LEU A 105 0.60 -13.49 8.10
CA LEU A 105 1.40 -12.42 8.70
C LEU A 105 0.79 -12.01 10.04
N HIS A 106 1.61 -11.93 11.08
CA HIS A 106 1.16 -11.58 12.43
C HIS A 106 1.77 -10.27 12.88
N LEU A 107 0.93 -9.24 12.99
CA LEU A 107 1.34 -7.92 13.46
C LEU A 107 1.31 -7.90 15.00
N VAL A 108 2.45 -7.67 15.63
CA VAL A 108 2.58 -7.63 17.09
C VAL A 108 3.29 -6.36 17.55
N ALA A 109 2.96 -5.89 18.75
CA ALA A 109 3.58 -4.72 19.34
C ALA A 109 5.01 -5.07 19.78
N ALA A 110 5.97 -4.23 19.41
CA ALA A 110 7.36 -4.40 19.78
C ALA A 110 7.53 -4.49 21.31
N GLY A 111 8.29 -5.48 21.77
CA GLY A 111 8.63 -5.67 23.18
C GLY A 111 7.56 -6.34 24.05
N THR A 112 6.31 -6.45 23.59
CA THR A 112 5.24 -7.15 24.35
C THR A 112 4.69 -8.38 23.63
N GLU A 113 4.97 -8.53 22.33
CA GLU A 113 4.43 -9.59 21.45
C GLU A 113 2.89 -9.65 21.40
N ALA A 114 2.21 -8.68 22.00
CA ALA A 114 0.76 -8.61 21.96
C ALA A 114 0.29 -8.29 20.53
N PRO A 115 -0.80 -8.92 20.04
CA PRO A 115 -1.37 -8.57 18.74
C PRO A 115 -1.67 -7.07 18.64
N LEU A 116 -1.41 -6.47 17.47
CA LEU A 116 -1.77 -5.06 17.25
C LEU A 116 -3.29 -4.89 17.25
N ALA A 117 -3.77 -3.88 17.99
CA ALA A 117 -5.19 -3.51 18.01
C ALA A 117 -5.62 -2.71 16.77
N ALA A 118 -4.68 -2.11 16.05
CA ALA A 118 -4.93 -1.26 14.89
C ALA A 118 -3.83 -1.45 13.82
N PRO A 119 -4.10 -1.11 12.56
CA PRO A 119 -3.07 -1.10 11.52
C PRO A 119 -1.89 -0.19 11.88
N PRO A 120 -0.65 -0.51 11.46
CA PRO A 120 0.48 0.39 11.59
C PRO A 120 0.22 1.74 10.90
N SER A 121 0.57 2.82 11.58
CA SER A 121 0.49 4.17 11.04
C SER A 121 1.56 4.40 9.96
N PRO A 122 1.39 5.41 9.08
CA PRO A 122 2.44 5.78 8.13
C PRO A 122 3.79 6.07 8.80
N ALA A 123 3.77 6.66 10.01
CA ALA A 123 4.99 6.99 10.74
C ALA A 123 5.69 5.73 11.28
N GLN A 124 4.94 4.75 11.79
CA GLN A 124 5.48 3.45 12.20
C GLN A 124 6.09 2.71 11.00
N VAL A 125 5.39 2.67 9.86
CA VAL A 125 5.90 2.03 8.64
C VAL A 125 7.16 2.72 8.13
N ALA A 126 7.22 4.05 8.18
CA ALA A 126 8.40 4.81 7.79
C ALA A 126 9.64 4.48 8.65
N LEU A 127 9.47 4.25 9.96
CA LEU A 127 10.56 3.85 10.86
C LEU A 127 11.12 2.46 10.55
N MET A 128 10.30 1.59 9.96
CA MET A 128 10.69 0.24 9.55
C MET A 128 11.11 0.16 8.08
N SER A 129 11.02 1.27 7.33
CA SER A 129 11.25 1.27 5.89
C SER A 129 12.65 1.77 5.56
N LYS A 130 13.40 0.95 4.82
CA LYS A 130 14.72 1.29 4.28
C LYS A 130 14.73 1.14 2.77
N ARG A 131 15.16 2.19 2.08
CA ARG A 131 15.39 2.13 0.64
C ARG A 131 16.60 1.23 0.35
N ILE A 132 16.43 0.22 -0.49
CA ILE A 132 17.53 -0.63 -0.98
C ILE A 132 18.17 0.04 -2.19
N ASP A 133 17.36 0.39 -3.17
CA ASP A 133 17.78 1.08 -4.38
C ASP A 133 16.65 2.01 -4.91
N ARG A 134 16.73 2.42 -6.18
CA ARG A 134 15.71 3.30 -6.77
C ARG A 134 14.34 2.63 -6.85
N ASP A 135 14.34 1.33 -7.12
CA ASP A 135 13.18 0.53 -7.51
C ASP A 135 12.80 -0.49 -6.42
N HIS A 136 13.53 -0.58 -5.30
CA HIS A 136 13.25 -1.46 -4.16
C HIS A 136 13.25 -0.75 -2.80
N VAL A 137 12.29 -1.14 -1.95
CA VAL A 137 12.21 -0.75 -0.54
C VAL A 137 11.99 -1.99 0.32
N CYS A 138 12.69 -2.03 1.44
CA CYS A 138 12.60 -3.06 2.45
C CYS A 138 11.85 -2.53 3.67
N VAL A 139 10.89 -3.31 4.15
CA VAL A 139 10.42 -3.23 5.54
C VAL A 139 11.28 -4.19 6.33
N HIS A 140 11.99 -3.68 7.33
CA HIS A 140 12.90 -4.45 8.16
C HIS A 140 12.30 -4.77 9.52
N ASP A 141 12.83 -5.81 10.16
CA ASP A 141 12.55 -6.10 11.57
C ASP A 141 13.17 -5.03 12.50
N LEU A 142 12.88 -5.14 13.79
CA LEU A 142 13.43 -4.25 14.82
C LEU A 142 14.70 -4.81 15.48
N THR A 143 15.29 -5.87 14.91
CA THR A 143 16.53 -6.44 15.44
C THR A 143 17.72 -5.54 15.06
N PRO A 144 18.87 -5.66 15.76
CA PRO A 144 20.07 -4.92 15.37
C PRO A 144 20.55 -5.22 13.95
N ALA A 145 20.23 -6.40 13.42
CA ALA A 145 20.57 -6.79 12.06
C ALA A 145 19.66 -6.11 11.01
N GLN A 146 18.47 -5.64 11.42
CA GLN A 146 17.47 -5.02 10.54
C GLN A 146 17.20 -5.87 9.30
N ALA A 147 16.91 -7.15 9.51
CA ALA A 147 16.69 -8.08 8.42
C ALA A 147 15.45 -7.67 7.62
N CYS A 148 15.53 -7.74 6.29
CA CYS A 148 14.40 -7.40 5.42
C CYS A 148 13.32 -8.49 5.48
N ILE A 149 12.18 -8.14 6.08
CA ILE A 149 11.04 -9.04 6.29
C ILE A 149 9.96 -8.84 5.23
N LEU A 150 9.91 -7.69 4.54
CA LEU A 150 9.09 -7.53 3.34
C LEU A 150 9.87 -6.68 2.34
N THR A 151 9.87 -7.08 1.07
CA THR A 151 10.47 -6.26 0.00
C THR A 151 9.42 -5.86 -1.00
N PHE A 152 9.38 -4.56 -1.28
CA PHE A 152 8.52 -3.96 -2.29
C PHE A 152 9.38 -3.53 -3.48
N ALA A 153 8.87 -3.77 -4.68
CA ALA A 153 9.46 -3.28 -5.92
C ALA A 153 8.51 -2.32 -6.65
N ARG A 154 9.09 -1.36 -7.36
CA ARG A 154 8.36 -0.47 -8.27
C ARG A 154 7.94 -1.28 -9.51
N GLN A 155 6.63 -1.35 -9.74
CA GLN A 155 6.00 -1.90 -10.94
C GLN A 155 5.36 -0.78 -11.76
N PRO A 156 4.99 -1.01 -13.04
CA PRO A 156 4.30 0.00 -13.86
C PRO A 156 3.03 0.58 -13.23
N ASN A 157 2.36 -0.21 -12.38
CA ASN A 157 1.10 0.13 -11.72
C ASN A 157 1.27 0.51 -10.24
N GLY A 158 2.49 0.85 -9.81
CA GLY A 158 2.80 1.24 -8.43
C GLY A 158 3.72 0.24 -7.72
N TRP A 159 3.88 0.38 -6.40
CA TRP A 159 4.73 -0.51 -5.61
C TRP A 159 3.98 -1.76 -5.17
N ARG A 160 4.62 -2.93 -5.28
CA ARG A 160 4.06 -4.23 -4.89
C ARG A 160 5.04 -5.04 -4.07
N LEU A 161 4.52 -5.84 -3.14
CA LEU A 161 5.28 -6.85 -2.43
C LEU A 161 5.81 -7.88 -3.43
N VAL A 162 7.12 -8.11 -3.43
CA VAL A 162 7.81 -9.06 -4.32
C VAL A 162 8.61 -10.12 -3.57
N ALA A 163 8.86 -9.93 -2.27
CA ALA A 163 9.54 -10.91 -1.43
C ALA A 163 9.00 -10.84 0.01
N MET A 164 8.88 -12.00 0.64
CA MET A 164 8.45 -12.17 2.04
C MET A 164 9.06 -13.46 2.60
N PRO A 165 9.27 -13.59 3.91
CA PRO A 165 9.95 -14.74 4.46
C PRO A 165 9.08 -15.99 4.38
N ALA A 166 9.73 -17.13 4.09
CA ALA A 166 9.08 -18.42 4.06
C ALA A 166 8.67 -18.91 5.48
N ALA A 167 9.45 -18.53 6.49
CA ALA A 167 9.27 -18.85 7.91
C ALA A 167 9.22 -17.58 8.76
N ASP A 168 8.81 -17.68 10.02
CA ASP A 168 8.70 -16.57 10.99
C ASP A 168 8.05 -15.30 10.42
N ARG A 169 6.72 -15.30 10.44
CA ARG A 169 5.90 -14.28 9.81
C ARG A 169 5.39 -13.23 10.79
N LYS A 170 6.06 -13.13 11.92
CA LYS A 170 5.82 -12.12 12.94
C LYS A 170 6.46 -10.81 12.50
N ILE A 171 5.69 -9.74 12.51
CA ILE A 171 6.15 -8.38 12.20
C ILE A 171 5.97 -7.55 13.45
N GLU A 172 7.08 -7.21 14.09
CA GLU A 172 7.08 -6.34 15.27
C GLU A 172 6.98 -4.89 14.85
N VAL A 173 5.93 -4.21 15.32
CA VAL A 173 5.64 -2.82 14.98
C VAL A 173 6.09 -1.94 16.14
N PRO A 174 6.93 -0.91 15.89
CA PRO A 174 7.41 -0.03 16.95
C PRO A 174 6.26 0.80 17.54
N ALA A 175 6.47 1.34 18.73
CA ALA A 175 5.51 2.29 19.32
C ALA A 175 5.27 3.50 18.40
N GLU A 176 4.06 4.05 18.45
CA GLU A 176 3.71 5.26 17.71
C GLU A 176 4.64 6.41 18.11
N PRO A 177 5.28 7.11 17.17
CA PRO A 177 6.12 8.25 17.50
C PRO A 177 5.28 9.40 18.08
N PRO A 178 5.82 10.20 19.00
CA PRO A 178 5.11 11.33 19.57
C PRO A 178 4.71 12.31 18.46
N LYS A 179 3.44 12.73 18.45
CA LYS A 179 2.97 13.78 17.52
C LYS A 179 3.71 15.07 17.85
N LYS A 180 4.50 15.57 16.89
CA LYS A 180 5.08 16.92 16.98
C LYS A 180 3.92 17.91 16.86
N GLY A 181 3.61 18.60 17.96
CA GLY A 181 2.61 19.66 18.02
C GLY A 181 3.08 20.95 17.36
#